data_AF-V5EXN3-F1
#
_entry.id   AF-V5EXN3-F1
#
_cell.length_a   1.000
_cell.length_b   1.000
_cell.length_c   1.000
_cell.angle_alpha   90.00
_cell.angle_beta   90.00
_cell.angle_gamma   90.00
#
_symmetry.space_group_name_H-M   'P 1'
#
loop_
_entity.id
_entity.type
_entity.pdbx_description
1 polymer ?
#
loop_
_entity_poly.entity_id
_entity_poly.type
_entity_poly.pdbx_seq_one_letter_code
_entity_poly.pdbx_strand_id
1 'polypeptide(L)'
;MAWQRPAWLGGLGPRSNSETKGTGGPSKPTTKHGRSKEGQSSGSSATTLISRSSKAANGSSIKVSAADKLKRSGDIDVVVIGAGLSGLIAADELTRAGLKVKVLEANDRVGGRTLDMRLDDGNVIEMGGQWIGPGQNQILELIKELGLETHNTYDEGLSIYRSTDGRVKQYKEMIPCGIIPSLDLLKATRKINSLSRSVPAKTPSEAKHARYWDERSIGCWIDDAMWTFEAKQLFRMAIKAVYAEDAESISFLDLLATVAGAGGDIEQVLSDAQTTRIVQGPQSISERLAARLPDGVIRLNQKVLNVHRAKDDVASAEEAVYEVSTTEGQHFKAPVVIVTPPRPLICQMDFQPPLPSGLIQYYRRQPMGSVIKFNIVYSSPFWRAAGLSGAMINADETSPVQLTYDNSPADAKHGVIVAFVLGNNSRRFLHQNPDADTRKQTVLDFLVTLFGPEASKATKVLEMNWTLAPYATGGYGSFNPPGVLTSFEDTERDEMSKVGNLYFAGDATSEIWQGYMEGALLSGRRVASRIISTFEP
;
A
#
# COMPACT_ATOMS: atom_id res chain seq x y z
N MET A 1 -0.76 -13.71 29.25
CA MET A 1 -2.21 -13.89 29.01
C MET A 1 -2.60 -12.98 27.85
N ALA A 2 -2.86 -13.53 26.66
CA ALA A 2 -3.38 -12.76 25.54
C ALA A 2 -4.80 -12.26 25.88
N TRP A 3 -5.04 -10.97 25.78
CA TRP A 3 -6.31 -10.36 26.19
C TRP A 3 -7.37 -10.55 25.10
N GLN A 4 -8.50 -11.17 25.46
CA GLN A 4 -9.70 -11.25 24.61
C GLN A 4 -10.50 -9.95 24.68
N ARG A 5 -11.02 -9.50 23.51
CA ARG A 5 -11.89 -8.33 23.32
C ARG A 5 -13.06 -8.29 24.32
N PRO A 6 -13.44 -7.12 24.88
CA PRO A 6 -14.59 -6.98 25.76
C PRO A 6 -15.91 -7.09 24.99
N ALA A 7 -16.87 -7.82 25.56
CA ALA A 7 -18.15 -8.16 24.93
C ALA A 7 -19.09 -6.98 24.61
N TRP A 8 -18.79 -5.75 25.03
CA TRP A 8 -19.64 -4.58 24.81
C TRP A 8 -19.30 -3.77 23.54
N LEU A 9 -18.29 -4.19 22.77
CA LEU A 9 -17.94 -3.67 21.44
C LEU A 9 -18.63 -4.47 20.30
N GLY A 10 -19.90 -4.84 20.49
CA GLY A 10 -20.63 -5.78 19.64
C GLY A 10 -20.66 -5.43 18.15
N GLY A 11 -19.97 -6.24 17.34
CA GLY A 11 -20.23 -6.40 15.91
C GLY A 11 -21.36 -7.39 15.70
N LEU A 12 -22.38 -7.01 14.91
CA LEU A 12 -23.39 -7.93 14.43
C LEU A 12 -22.72 -8.97 13.53
N GLY A 13 -22.60 -10.20 14.03
CA GLY A 13 -22.30 -11.36 13.20
C GLY A 13 -23.41 -11.63 12.18
N PRO A 14 -23.10 -12.34 11.08
CA PRO A 14 -24.02 -12.51 9.96
C PRO A 14 -25.18 -13.41 10.38
N ARG A 15 -26.42 -12.92 10.19
CA ARG A 15 -27.62 -13.76 10.34
C ARG A 15 -27.72 -14.70 9.13
N SER A 16 -27.67 -15.99 9.42
CA SER A 16 -28.03 -17.08 8.52
C SER A 16 -29.50 -16.97 8.09
N ASN A 17 -29.75 -17.09 6.78
CA ASN A 17 -31.09 -17.27 6.22
C ASN A 17 -31.61 -18.68 6.53
N SER A 18 -32.81 -18.77 7.09
CA SER A 18 -33.65 -19.98 7.06
C SER A 18 -35.12 -19.61 6.92
N GLU A 19 -35.66 -19.93 5.74
CA GLU A 19 -37.00 -20.42 5.39
C GLU A 19 -38.27 -20.06 6.20
N THR A 20 -39.17 -19.36 5.49
CA THR A 20 -40.63 -19.59 5.24
C THR A 20 -41.59 -20.14 6.32
N LYS A 21 -42.66 -19.35 6.55
CA LYS A 21 -44.12 -19.65 6.65
C LYS A 21 -44.75 -18.38 7.29
N GLY A 22 -45.81 -17.72 6.85
CA GLY A 22 -46.99 -18.07 6.06
C GLY A 22 -48.22 -17.62 6.88
N THR A 23 -49.09 -16.75 6.31
CA THR A 23 -50.47 -16.29 6.68
C THR A 23 -50.52 -14.75 6.61
N GLY A 24 -51.44 -14.02 5.97
CA GLY A 24 -52.80 -14.21 5.44
C GLY A 24 -53.50 -12.84 5.60
N GLY A 25 -54.12 -12.28 4.54
CA GLY A 25 -54.59 -10.87 4.44
C GLY A 25 -55.83 -10.48 5.29
N PRO A 26 -56.72 -9.54 4.88
CA PRO A 26 -56.73 -8.69 3.66
C PRO A 26 -57.15 -7.19 3.84
N SER A 27 -56.92 -6.39 2.78
CA SER A 27 -57.72 -5.29 2.15
C SER A 27 -58.58 -4.33 3.02
N LYS A 28 -58.62 -3.00 2.84
CA LYS A 28 -59.15 -2.21 1.68
C LYS A 28 -58.97 -0.67 1.91
N PRO A 29 -59.25 0.19 0.91
CA PRO A 29 -58.72 1.57 0.79
C PRO A 29 -59.74 2.68 1.08
N THR A 30 -59.27 3.94 1.22
CA THR A 30 -60.10 5.14 1.06
C THR A 30 -59.37 6.31 0.41
N THR A 31 -60.04 6.91 -0.56
CA THR A 31 -59.73 8.14 -1.31
C THR A 31 -60.40 9.37 -0.66
N LYS A 32 -59.86 10.57 -0.89
CA LYS A 32 -60.55 11.88 -1.10
C LYS A 32 -59.49 12.99 -1.27
N HIS A 33 -59.41 13.66 -2.44
CA HIS A 33 -59.95 15.01 -2.72
C HIS A 33 -59.51 16.06 -1.67
N GLY A 34 -58.79 17.14 -1.95
CA GLY A 34 -58.65 17.95 -3.16
C GLY A 34 -59.06 19.40 -2.81
N ARG A 35 -58.18 20.39 -2.99
CA ARG A 35 -58.53 21.76 -3.44
C ARG A 35 -57.31 22.67 -3.55
N SER A 36 -57.29 23.36 -4.69
CA SER A 36 -56.47 24.47 -5.11
C SER A 36 -56.83 25.79 -4.43
N LYS A 37 -55.90 26.76 -4.44
CA LYS A 37 -56.19 28.16 -4.82
C LYS A 37 -54.92 28.93 -5.19
N GLU A 38 -55.11 29.81 -6.16
CA GLU A 38 -54.16 30.59 -6.94
C GLU A 38 -53.64 31.85 -6.21
N GLY A 39 -52.51 32.38 -6.70
CA GLY A 39 -52.03 33.74 -6.48
C GLY A 39 -50.96 34.09 -7.52
N GLN A 40 -51.23 35.11 -8.36
CA GLN A 40 -50.54 35.47 -9.61
C GLN A 40 -49.29 36.38 -9.45
N SER A 41 -48.35 36.21 -10.40
CA SER A 41 -47.48 37.17 -11.14
C SER A 41 -46.63 38.20 -10.37
N SER A 42 -45.39 38.55 -10.74
CA SER A 42 -44.70 38.76 -12.03
C SER A 42 -43.17 38.58 -11.82
N GLY A 43 -42.24 38.40 -12.76
CA GLY A 43 -42.18 38.42 -14.22
C GLY A 43 -40.77 38.93 -14.63
N SER A 44 -39.93 38.08 -15.22
CA SER A 44 -38.90 38.46 -16.23
C SER A 44 -38.27 37.22 -16.89
N SER A 45 -38.32 37.22 -18.22
CA SER A 45 -37.95 36.22 -19.25
C SER A 45 -36.43 35.94 -19.33
N ALA A 46 -35.88 34.95 -20.07
CA ALA A 46 -36.29 34.20 -21.26
C ALA A 46 -35.54 32.84 -21.32
N THR A 47 -36.20 31.69 -21.58
CA THR A 47 -36.41 31.00 -22.88
C THR A 47 -35.09 30.52 -23.52
N THR A 48 -34.80 29.22 -23.69
CA THR A 48 -35.46 28.34 -24.68
C THR A 48 -35.22 26.85 -24.39
N LEU A 49 -36.31 26.08 -24.41
CA LEU A 49 -36.38 24.61 -24.36
C LEU A 49 -36.30 24.04 -25.78
N ILE A 50 -35.55 22.94 -25.97
CA ILE A 50 -35.72 22.01 -27.09
C ILE A 50 -36.22 20.67 -26.53
N SER A 51 -37.17 20.12 -27.27
CA SER A 51 -38.09 19.03 -26.96
C SER A 51 -37.41 17.67 -26.71
N ARG A 52 -37.95 16.95 -25.72
CA ARG A 52 -37.73 15.51 -25.55
C ARG A 52 -38.53 14.76 -26.61
N SER A 53 -37.85 14.01 -27.47
CA SER A 53 -38.46 12.93 -28.24
C SER A 53 -38.03 11.60 -27.62
N SER A 54 -39.02 10.83 -27.15
CA SER A 54 -38.86 9.46 -26.67
C SER A 54 -38.75 8.52 -27.87
N LYS A 55 -37.53 8.06 -28.18
CA LYS A 55 -37.33 6.85 -28.99
C LYS A 55 -37.07 5.68 -28.07
N ALA A 56 -37.93 4.68 -28.18
CA ALA A 56 -37.77 3.38 -27.57
C ALA A 56 -36.41 2.77 -27.96
N ALA A 57 -35.57 2.50 -26.98
CA ALA A 57 -34.35 1.74 -27.16
C ALA A 57 -34.73 0.27 -27.33
N ASN A 58 -34.77 -0.22 -28.57
CA ASN A 58 -34.69 -1.64 -28.83
C ASN A 58 -33.34 -2.13 -28.31
N GLY A 59 -33.38 -3.04 -27.34
CA GLY A 59 -32.20 -3.69 -26.79
C GLY A 59 -31.46 -4.48 -27.86
N SER A 60 -30.42 -3.90 -28.45
CA SER A 60 -29.36 -4.69 -29.04
C SER A 60 -28.44 -5.13 -27.90
N SER A 61 -28.56 -6.39 -27.50
CA SER A 61 -27.53 -7.07 -26.73
C SER A 61 -26.19 -6.83 -27.42
N ILE A 62 -25.28 -6.11 -26.78
CA ILE A 62 -23.88 -6.06 -27.19
C ILE A 62 -23.38 -7.50 -27.04
N LYS A 63 -23.28 -8.23 -28.14
CA LYS A 63 -22.48 -9.45 -28.20
C LYS A 63 -21.05 -8.99 -27.98
N VAL A 64 -20.52 -9.21 -26.79
CA VAL A 64 -19.08 -9.24 -26.56
C VAL A 64 -18.57 -10.31 -27.54
N SER A 65 -17.85 -9.90 -28.59
CA SER A 65 -17.18 -10.86 -29.45
C SER A 65 -16.25 -11.67 -28.56
N ALA A 66 -16.23 -12.99 -28.75
CA ALA A 66 -15.18 -13.81 -28.18
C ALA A 66 -13.87 -13.23 -28.73
N ALA A 67 -13.10 -12.53 -27.88
CA ALA A 67 -11.77 -12.10 -28.27
C ALA A 67 -11.00 -13.35 -28.64
N ASP A 68 -10.38 -13.37 -29.83
CA ASP A 68 -9.54 -14.48 -30.24
C ASP A 68 -8.44 -14.64 -29.18
N LYS A 69 -8.31 -15.87 -28.67
CA LYS A 69 -7.35 -16.18 -27.63
C LYS A 69 -5.93 -16.02 -28.17
N LEU A 70 -5.01 -15.59 -27.33
CA LEU A 70 -3.60 -15.49 -27.66
C LEU A 70 -3.03 -16.89 -27.87
N LYS A 71 -2.39 -17.08 -29.02
CA LYS A 71 -1.59 -18.28 -29.28
C LYS A 71 -0.30 -18.21 -28.50
N ARG A 72 0.17 -19.37 -28.03
CA ARG A 72 1.53 -19.52 -27.50
C ARG A 72 2.51 -19.49 -28.66
N SER A 73 2.94 -18.30 -29.08
CA SER A 73 3.88 -18.12 -30.18
C SER A 73 5.28 -17.81 -29.63
N GLY A 74 6.24 -18.70 -29.91
CA GLY A 74 7.65 -18.50 -29.59
C GLY A 74 8.14 -19.07 -28.25
N ASP A 75 9.23 -18.48 -27.75
CA ASP A 75 9.95 -18.94 -26.56
C ASP A 75 9.51 -18.27 -25.26
N ILE A 76 8.76 -17.16 -25.34
CA ILE A 76 8.29 -16.39 -24.19
C ILE A 76 6.85 -15.95 -24.45
N ASP A 77 5.92 -16.41 -23.63
CA ASP A 77 4.51 -16.00 -23.66
C ASP A 77 4.31 -14.69 -22.88
N VAL A 78 5.03 -14.52 -21.76
CA VAL A 78 4.87 -13.36 -20.88
C VAL A 78 6.23 -12.83 -20.40
N VAL A 79 6.45 -11.53 -20.56
CA VAL A 79 7.54 -10.80 -19.88
C VAL A 79 6.99 -10.11 -18.64
N VAL A 80 7.58 -10.36 -17.49
CA VAL A 80 7.30 -9.67 -16.23
C VAL A 80 8.46 -8.72 -15.92
N ILE A 81 8.15 -7.44 -15.77
CA ILE A 81 9.12 -6.41 -15.41
C ILE A 81 9.06 -6.24 -13.89
N GLY A 82 10.14 -6.59 -13.20
CA GLY A 82 10.31 -6.57 -11.74
C GLY A 82 10.12 -7.93 -11.06
N ALA A 83 11.11 -8.34 -10.28
CA ALA A 83 11.09 -9.51 -9.38
C ALA A 83 10.86 -9.12 -7.92
N GLY A 84 10.01 -8.12 -7.69
CA GLY A 84 9.36 -7.91 -6.40
C GLY A 84 8.25 -8.95 -6.19
N LEU A 85 7.65 -8.96 -4.99
CA LEU A 85 6.64 -9.95 -4.61
C LEU A 85 5.50 -10.09 -5.63
N SER A 86 4.96 -8.98 -6.15
CA SER A 86 3.86 -9.02 -7.12
C SER A 86 4.25 -9.67 -8.45
N GLY A 87 5.44 -9.36 -8.97
CA GLY A 87 5.94 -9.94 -10.21
C GLY A 87 6.29 -11.41 -10.09
N LEU A 88 6.90 -11.82 -8.96
CA LEU A 88 7.19 -13.23 -8.70
C LEU A 88 5.94 -14.07 -8.51
N ILE A 89 4.93 -13.55 -7.81
CA ILE A 89 3.63 -14.22 -7.70
C ILE A 89 2.99 -14.39 -9.08
N ALA A 90 2.99 -13.34 -9.90
CA ALA A 90 2.45 -13.44 -11.25
C ALA A 90 3.21 -14.50 -12.07
N ALA A 91 4.55 -14.48 -12.04
CA ALA A 91 5.38 -15.42 -12.78
C ALA A 91 5.18 -16.87 -12.33
N ASP A 92 5.06 -17.11 -11.02
CA ASP A 92 4.84 -18.43 -10.42
C ASP A 92 3.48 -19.02 -10.83
N GLU A 93 2.39 -18.23 -10.73
CA GLU A 93 1.05 -18.65 -11.16
C GLU A 93 0.97 -18.92 -12.67
N LEU A 94 1.58 -18.05 -13.49
CA LEU A 94 1.61 -18.21 -14.96
C LEU A 94 2.44 -19.44 -15.38
N THR A 95 3.57 -19.69 -14.72
CA THR A 95 4.41 -20.86 -14.98
C THR A 95 3.67 -22.15 -14.62
N ARG A 96 2.95 -22.19 -13.49
CA ARG A 96 2.09 -23.34 -13.12
C ARG A 96 0.96 -23.58 -14.12
N ALA A 97 0.46 -22.53 -14.76
CA ALA A 97 -0.50 -22.64 -15.85
C ALA A 97 0.12 -23.08 -17.19
N GLY A 98 1.43 -23.36 -17.23
CA GLY A 98 2.14 -23.86 -18.40
C GLY A 98 2.56 -22.78 -19.41
N LEU A 99 2.53 -21.51 -19.02
CA LEU A 99 3.03 -20.40 -19.86
C LEU A 99 4.54 -20.23 -19.67
N LYS A 100 5.23 -19.87 -20.76
CA LYS A 100 6.66 -19.56 -20.76
C LYS A 100 6.88 -18.12 -20.30
N VAL A 101 7.41 -17.96 -19.09
CA VAL A 101 7.61 -16.64 -18.47
C VAL A 101 9.08 -16.21 -18.50
N LYS A 102 9.32 -14.90 -18.65
CA LYS A 102 10.62 -14.26 -18.39
C LYS A 102 10.44 -13.14 -17.39
N VAL A 103 11.19 -13.14 -16.30
CA VAL A 103 11.19 -12.06 -15.29
C VAL A 103 12.47 -11.25 -15.44
N LEU A 104 12.33 -9.94 -15.64
CA LEU A 104 13.43 -8.99 -15.79
C LEU A 104 13.51 -8.10 -14.55
N GLU A 105 14.58 -8.23 -13.78
CA GLU A 105 14.78 -7.48 -12.52
C GLU A 105 15.97 -6.55 -12.64
N ALA A 106 15.77 -5.29 -12.24
CA ALA A 106 16.79 -4.26 -12.35
C ALA A 106 17.93 -4.44 -11.33
N ASN A 107 17.64 -4.94 -10.13
CA ASN A 107 18.65 -5.25 -9.12
C ASN A 107 19.39 -6.56 -9.43
N ASP A 108 20.47 -6.78 -8.67
CA ASP A 108 21.21 -8.04 -8.57
C ASP A 108 20.53 -9.06 -7.62
N ARG A 109 19.30 -8.79 -7.18
CA ARG A 109 18.54 -9.60 -6.23
C ARG A 109 17.04 -9.52 -6.50
N VAL A 110 16.31 -10.52 -6.01
CA VAL A 110 14.84 -10.49 -5.92
C VAL A 110 14.37 -9.82 -4.62
N GLY A 111 13.07 -9.50 -4.56
CA GLY A 111 12.39 -9.00 -3.34
C GLY A 111 11.91 -7.56 -3.43
N GLY A 112 12.53 -6.73 -4.26
CA GLY A 112 12.15 -5.32 -4.40
C GLY A 112 12.23 -4.57 -3.06
N ARG A 113 11.07 -4.14 -2.53
CA ARG A 113 10.96 -3.42 -1.24
C ARG A 113 11.03 -4.31 0.01
N THR A 114 11.05 -5.64 -0.15
CA THR A 114 11.52 -6.54 0.91
C THR A 114 13.02 -6.77 0.72
N LEU A 115 13.79 -6.52 1.77
CA LEU A 115 15.24 -6.60 1.76
C LEU A 115 15.70 -6.98 3.17
N ASP A 116 16.48 -8.04 3.25
CA ASP A 116 17.03 -8.57 4.49
C ASP A 116 18.56 -8.54 4.43
N MET A 117 19.19 -8.26 5.56
CA MET A 117 20.62 -8.46 5.76
C MET A 117 20.81 -9.68 6.67
N ARG A 118 21.49 -10.71 6.17
CA ARG A 118 21.80 -11.91 6.94
C ARG A 118 23.00 -11.66 7.86
N LEU A 119 22.92 -12.17 9.08
CA LEU A 119 24.00 -12.23 10.06
C LEU A 119 24.73 -13.57 9.95
N ASP A 120 25.96 -13.65 10.48
CA ASP A 120 26.83 -14.84 10.37
C ASP A 120 26.25 -16.09 11.05
N ASP A 121 25.36 -15.90 12.04
CA ASP A 121 24.68 -16.97 12.77
C ASP A 121 23.35 -17.40 12.14
N GLY A 122 23.02 -16.86 10.95
CA GLY A 122 21.80 -17.16 10.22
C GLY A 122 20.58 -16.30 10.59
N ASN A 123 20.69 -15.45 11.61
CA ASN A 123 19.64 -14.47 11.92
C ASN A 123 19.57 -13.39 10.83
N VAL A 124 18.44 -12.69 10.75
CA VAL A 124 18.20 -11.64 9.75
C VAL A 124 17.89 -10.30 10.40
N ILE A 125 18.26 -9.23 9.70
CA ILE A 125 17.84 -7.86 9.98
C ILE A 125 17.10 -7.35 8.76
N GLU A 126 15.82 -7.05 8.92
CA GLU A 126 14.99 -6.54 7.85
C GLU A 126 15.34 -5.07 7.57
N MET A 127 15.81 -4.79 6.37
CA MET A 127 16.14 -3.45 5.88
C MET A 127 14.97 -2.83 5.10
N GLY A 128 14.02 -3.65 4.64
CA GLY A 128 12.79 -3.25 3.95
C GLY A 128 11.51 -3.44 4.76
N GLY A 129 10.40 -3.70 4.05
CA GLY A 129 9.11 -4.00 4.68
C GLY A 129 9.16 -5.32 5.44
N GLN A 130 8.71 -5.34 6.70
CA GLN A 130 8.98 -6.45 7.64
C GLN A 130 7.75 -7.02 8.37
N TRP A 131 6.65 -6.27 8.41
CA TRP A 131 5.53 -6.61 9.27
C TRP A 131 4.32 -7.12 8.50
N ILE A 132 3.57 -7.99 9.18
CA ILE A 132 2.28 -8.52 8.77
C ILE A 132 1.32 -8.33 9.94
N GLY A 133 0.11 -7.87 9.63
CA GLY A 133 -0.95 -7.65 10.63
C GLY A 133 -2.18 -8.52 10.42
N PRO A 134 -3.13 -8.49 11.38
CA PRO A 134 -4.47 -9.05 11.21
C PRO A 134 -5.14 -8.52 9.94
N GLY A 135 -5.84 -9.41 9.22
CA GLY A 135 -6.50 -9.06 7.96
C GLY A 135 -5.64 -9.26 6.71
N GLN A 136 -4.33 -9.51 6.85
CA GLN A 136 -3.43 -9.89 5.76
C GLN A 136 -3.32 -11.42 5.67
N ASN A 137 -4.43 -12.07 5.33
CA ASN A 137 -4.55 -13.53 5.45
C ASN A 137 -3.85 -14.27 4.30
N GLN A 138 -3.86 -13.72 3.08
CA GLN A 138 -3.32 -14.43 1.91
C GLN A 138 -1.79 -14.53 1.97
N ILE A 139 -1.12 -13.50 2.49
CA ILE A 139 0.33 -13.54 2.69
C ILE A 139 0.72 -14.53 3.79
N LEU A 140 -0.08 -14.66 4.87
CA LEU A 140 0.14 -15.66 5.92
C LEU A 140 -0.03 -17.09 5.38
N GLU A 141 -1.03 -17.32 4.53
CA GLU A 141 -1.22 -18.60 3.85
C GLU A 141 -0.02 -18.94 2.95
N LEU A 142 0.46 -17.97 2.17
CA LEU A 142 1.63 -18.15 1.32
C LEU A 142 2.91 -18.43 2.13
N ILE A 143 3.12 -17.74 3.25
CA ILE A 143 4.27 -17.98 4.15
C ILE A 143 4.28 -19.43 4.61
N LYS A 144 3.12 -19.93 5.05
CA LYS A 144 2.97 -21.34 5.43
C LYS A 144 3.23 -22.29 4.26
N GLU A 145 2.67 -21.99 3.08
CA GLU A 145 2.87 -22.78 1.86
C GLU A 145 4.35 -22.86 1.44
N LEU A 146 5.08 -21.77 1.64
CA LEU A 146 6.51 -21.69 1.36
C LEU A 146 7.36 -22.35 2.45
N GLY A 147 6.78 -22.81 3.57
CA GLY A 147 7.50 -23.42 4.69
C GLY A 147 8.35 -22.42 5.47
N LEU A 148 7.86 -21.19 5.59
CA LEU A 148 8.46 -20.12 6.40
C LEU A 148 7.80 -20.08 7.79
N GLU A 149 8.56 -19.63 8.78
CA GLU A 149 8.10 -19.53 10.16
C GLU A 149 7.86 -18.07 10.55
N THR A 150 6.86 -17.85 11.41
CA THR A 150 6.56 -16.52 11.94
C THR A 150 6.81 -16.45 13.43
N HIS A 151 7.06 -15.25 13.91
CA HIS A 151 7.10 -14.92 15.33
C HIS A 151 6.45 -13.56 15.58
N ASN A 152 6.04 -13.31 16.82
CA ASN A 152 5.47 -12.02 17.18
C ASN A 152 6.57 -10.96 17.27
N THR A 153 6.23 -9.73 16.89
CA THR A 153 7.01 -8.55 17.26
C THR A 153 7.05 -8.43 18.77
N TYR A 154 8.22 -8.16 19.34
CA TYR A 154 8.33 -7.95 20.77
C TYR A 154 7.78 -6.56 21.13
N ASP A 155 6.78 -6.53 22.02
CA ASP A 155 6.11 -5.30 22.48
C ASP A 155 5.98 -5.24 24.02
N GLU A 156 6.60 -6.18 24.75
CA GLU A 156 6.50 -6.24 26.20
C GLU A 156 7.37 -5.19 26.91
N GLY A 157 6.78 -4.45 27.85
CA GLY A 157 7.47 -3.45 28.65
C GLY A 157 6.83 -2.07 28.53
N LEU A 158 7.58 -1.04 28.92
CA LEU A 158 7.19 0.35 28.75
C LEU A 158 7.73 0.89 27.41
N SER A 159 6.88 1.61 26.70
CA SER A 159 7.24 2.38 25.51
C SER A 159 7.65 3.79 25.91
N ILE A 160 8.40 4.47 25.04
CA ILE A 160 8.89 5.83 25.28
C ILE A 160 8.09 6.81 24.41
N TYR A 161 7.61 7.90 25.01
CA TYR A 161 7.05 9.03 24.28
C TYR A 161 7.88 10.28 24.53
N ARG A 162 8.25 10.96 23.44
CA ARG A 162 8.90 12.27 23.49
C ARG A 162 7.95 13.32 22.92
N SER A 163 7.54 14.27 23.75
CA SER A 163 6.61 15.34 23.36
C SER A 163 7.29 16.41 22.51
N THR A 164 6.49 17.30 21.93
CA THR A 164 6.94 18.41 21.08
C THR A 164 7.91 19.39 21.76
N ASP A 165 7.89 19.47 23.09
CA ASP A 165 8.81 20.27 23.91
C ASP A 165 10.07 19.49 24.34
N GLY A 166 10.25 18.27 23.83
CA GLY A 166 11.39 17.40 24.09
C GLY A 166 11.34 16.62 25.41
N ARG A 167 10.27 16.76 26.22
CA ARG A 167 10.12 15.96 27.44
C ARG A 167 9.88 14.50 27.11
N VAL A 168 10.45 13.62 27.91
CA VAL A 168 10.36 12.15 27.73
C VAL A 168 9.52 11.56 28.85
N LYS A 169 8.55 10.71 28.48
CA LYS A 169 7.74 9.92 29.42
C LYS A 169 7.68 8.46 28.98
N GLN A 170 7.62 7.57 29.95
CA GLN A 170 7.37 6.15 29.71
C GLN A 170 5.87 5.86 29.87
N TYR A 171 5.36 4.95 29.07
CA TYR A 171 3.94 4.57 29.10
C TYR A 171 3.77 3.09 28.74
N LYS A 172 2.74 2.47 29.32
CA LYS A 172 2.39 1.07 29.05
C LYS A 172 1.19 0.92 28.12
N GLU A 173 0.35 1.95 28.08
CA GLU A 173 -0.89 1.97 27.33
C GLU A 173 -0.63 2.08 25.83
N MET A 174 -1.65 1.85 25.00
CA MET A 174 -1.51 1.95 23.54
C MET A 174 -1.17 3.38 23.09
N ILE A 175 -1.68 4.40 23.80
CA ILE A 175 -1.58 5.80 23.38
C ILE A 175 -0.96 6.63 24.51
N PRO A 176 0.13 7.38 24.25
CA PRO A 176 0.83 8.13 25.28
C PRO A 176 0.18 9.50 25.53
N CYS A 177 -1.08 9.56 25.91
CA CYS A 177 -1.74 10.85 26.20
C CYS A 177 -2.75 10.78 27.34
N GLY A 178 -3.13 11.93 27.87
CA GLY A 178 -4.15 12.02 28.90
C GLY A 178 -5.56 11.73 28.38
N ILE A 179 -6.51 11.58 29.31
CA ILE A 179 -7.90 11.17 29.02
C ILE A 179 -8.57 12.07 27.95
N ILE A 180 -8.38 13.38 28.00
CA ILE A 180 -9.03 14.32 27.08
C ILE A 180 -8.51 14.13 25.64
N PRO A 181 -7.19 14.16 25.37
CA PRO A 181 -6.65 13.75 24.07
C PRO A 181 -7.06 12.34 23.62
N SER A 182 -7.15 11.35 24.53
CA SER A 182 -7.59 10.01 24.16
C SER A 182 -9.05 9.98 23.66
N LEU A 183 -9.94 10.78 24.26
CA LEU A 183 -11.32 10.93 23.79
C LEU A 183 -11.40 11.61 22.42
N ASP A 184 -10.51 12.57 22.14
CA ASP A 184 -10.39 13.21 20.83
C ASP A 184 -9.98 12.21 19.75
N LEU A 185 -8.92 11.43 20.03
CA LEU A 185 -8.45 10.36 19.14
C LEU A 185 -9.56 9.33 18.88
N LEU A 186 -10.26 8.89 19.92
CA LEU A 186 -11.38 7.95 19.78
C LEU A 186 -12.52 8.52 18.92
N LYS A 187 -12.84 9.82 19.07
CA LYS A 187 -13.83 10.51 18.23
C LYS A 187 -13.36 10.59 16.78
N ALA A 188 -12.09 10.93 16.55
CA ALA A 188 -11.46 10.98 15.24
C ALA A 188 -11.50 9.61 14.53
N THR A 189 -11.04 8.56 15.22
CA THR A 189 -11.08 7.15 14.78
C THR A 189 -12.50 6.74 14.39
N ARG A 190 -13.50 6.95 15.26
CA ARG A 190 -14.90 6.63 14.95
C ARG A 190 -15.42 7.40 13.74
N LYS A 191 -15.04 8.67 13.60
CA LYS A 191 -15.47 9.50 12.47
C LYS A 191 -14.87 8.99 11.16
N ILE A 192 -13.57 8.69 11.11
CA ILE A 192 -12.92 8.14 9.91
C ILE A 192 -13.50 6.77 9.56
N ASN A 193 -13.65 5.87 10.53
CA ASN A 193 -14.26 4.55 10.29
C ASN A 193 -15.69 4.68 9.75
N SER A 194 -16.45 5.68 10.20
CA SER A 194 -17.78 5.94 9.64
C SER A 194 -17.73 6.49 8.22
N LEU A 195 -16.78 7.38 7.90
CA LEU A 195 -16.66 7.99 6.58
C LEU A 195 -16.12 7.00 5.53
N SER A 196 -15.12 6.19 5.89
CA SER A 196 -14.50 5.19 5.01
C SER A 196 -15.49 4.13 4.52
N ARG A 197 -16.48 3.75 5.34
CA ARG A 197 -17.58 2.86 4.92
C ARG A 197 -18.41 3.39 3.75
N SER A 198 -18.37 4.70 3.48
CA SER A 198 -19.06 5.32 2.35
C SER A 198 -18.16 5.55 1.12
N VAL A 199 -16.91 5.09 1.18
CA VAL A 199 -15.94 5.19 0.09
C VAL A 199 -15.73 3.80 -0.52
N PRO A 200 -16.02 3.60 -1.82
CA PRO A 200 -15.58 2.41 -2.53
C PRO A 200 -14.05 2.40 -2.59
N ALA A 201 -13.41 1.36 -2.03
CA ALA A 201 -11.93 1.28 -2.00
C ALA A 201 -11.31 1.31 -3.41
N LYS A 202 -11.99 0.69 -4.39
CA LYS A 202 -11.57 0.62 -5.79
C LYS A 202 -11.75 1.94 -6.55
N THR A 203 -12.90 2.57 -6.37
CA THR A 203 -13.34 3.76 -7.12
C THR A 203 -13.63 4.92 -6.15
N PRO A 204 -12.62 5.40 -5.40
CA PRO A 204 -12.86 6.39 -4.35
C PRO A 204 -13.41 7.71 -4.90
N SER A 205 -13.19 8.04 -6.18
CA SER A 205 -13.79 9.20 -6.86
C SER A 205 -15.30 9.12 -7.00
N GLU A 206 -15.91 7.92 -6.95
CA GLU A 206 -17.37 7.75 -7.03
C GLU A 206 -18.07 8.03 -5.68
N ALA A 207 -17.31 8.19 -4.59
CA ALA A 207 -17.90 8.49 -3.29
C ALA A 207 -18.68 9.82 -3.34
N LYS A 208 -19.83 9.88 -2.66
CA LYS A 208 -20.74 11.04 -2.68
C LYS A 208 -20.05 12.39 -2.40
N HIS A 209 -19.03 12.38 -1.55
CA HIS A 209 -18.27 13.56 -1.15
C HIS A 209 -16.81 13.52 -1.59
N ALA A 210 -16.47 12.69 -2.60
CA ALA A 210 -15.11 12.44 -3.05
C ALA A 210 -14.33 13.73 -3.29
N ARG A 211 -14.86 14.64 -4.10
CA ARG A 211 -14.20 15.92 -4.42
C ARG A 211 -13.85 16.74 -3.19
N TYR A 212 -14.77 16.86 -2.23
CA TYR A 212 -14.54 17.61 -1.00
C TYR A 212 -13.45 16.97 -0.13
N TRP A 213 -13.42 15.64 -0.05
CA TRP A 213 -12.37 14.92 0.68
C TRP A 213 -11.03 14.92 -0.04
N ASP A 214 -11.04 14.91 -1.37
CA ASP A 214 -9.82 14.83 -2.16
C ASP A 214 -9.11 16.17 -2.28
N GLU A 215 -9.83 17.28 -2.41
CA GLU A 215 -9.26 18.64 -2.46
C GLU A 215 -8.67 19.11 -1.11
N ARG A 216 -8.67 18.25 -0.08
CA ARG A 216 -8.16 18.54 1.26
C ARG A 216 -7.12 17.51 1.68
N SER A 217 -6.09 17.97 2.38
CA SER A 217 -5.14 17.05 2.99
C SER A 217 -5.69 16.42 4.28
N ILE A 218 -5.09 15.30 4.70
CA ILE A 218 -5.34 14.72 6.02
C ILE A 218 -5.02 15.77 7.10
N GLY A 219 -3.95 16.55 6.94
CA GLY A 219 -3.59 17.65 7.85
C GLY A 219 -4.72 18.67 8.02
N CYS A 220 -5.32 19.14 6.93
CA CYS A 220 -6.48 20.03 6.99
C CYS A 220 -7.68 19.39 7.70
N TRP A 221 -7.89 18.09 7.54
CA TRP A 221 -8.96 17.39 8.25
C TRP A 221 -8.66 17.28 9.76
N ILE A 222 -7.42 16.95 10.14
CA ILE A 222 -6.97 16.88 11.54
C ILE A 222 -7.23 18.22 12.24
N ASP A 223 -6.87 19.33 11.58
CA ASP A 223 -6.99 20.65 12.19
C ASP A 223 -8.44 21.10 12.41
N ASP A 224 -9.34 20.73 11.50
CA ASP A 224 -10.76 21.08 11.57
C ASP A 224 -11.55 20.14 12.50
N ALA A 225 -11.23 18.83 12.52
CA ALA A 225 -12.05 17.81 13.17
C ALA A 225 -11.68 17.55 14.63
N MET A 226 -10.41 17.76 14.99
CA MET A 226 -9.85 17.45 16.31
C MET A 226 -9.69 18.72 17.15
N TRP A 227 -9.84 18.61 18.47
CA TRP A 227 -9.88 19.77 19.37
C TRP A 227 -8.65 19.92 20.28
N THR A 228 -7.82 18.90 20.44
CA THR A 228 -6.68 18.93 21.36
C THR A 228 -5.35 18.87 20.62
N PHE A 229 -4.40 19.71 21.03
CA PHE A 229 -3.09 19.78 20.40
C PHE A 229 -2.35 18.43 20.46
N GLU A 230 -2.28 17.78 21.61
CA GLU A 230 -1.58 16.50 21.78
C GLU A 230 -2.18 15.40 20.87
N ALA A 231 -3.51 15.31 20.76
CA ALA A 231 -4.14 14.34 19.86
C ALA A 231 -3.83 14.62 18.39
N LYS A 232 -3.86 15.89 17.95
CA LYS A 232 -3.48 16.28 16.59
C LYS A 232 -2.06 15.84 16.25
N GLN A 233 -1.11 16.05 17.17
CA GLN A 233 0.29 15.66 16.96
C GLN A 233 0.46 14.14 16.90
N LEU A 234 -0.17 13.40 17.81
CA LEU A 234 -0.14 11.94 17.80
C LEU A 234 -0.77 11.36 16.53
N PHE A 235 -1.88 11.94 16.07
CA PHE A 235 -2.54 11.48 14.86
C PHE A 235 -1.69 11.76 13.61
N ARG A 236 -1.07 12.95 13.51
CA ARG A 236 -0.08 13.25 12.46
C ARG A 236 1.07 12.26 12.46
N MET A 237 1.57 11.90 13.64
CA MET A 237 2.64 10.91 13.78
C MET A 237 2.21 9.52 13.31
N ALA A 238 0.99 9.08 13.64
CA ALA A 238 0.44 7.81 13.17
C ALA A 238 0.29 7.77 11.64
N ILE A 239 -0.19 8.86 11.03
CA ILE A 239 -0.26 8.97 9.56
C ILE A 239 1.15 8.91 8.95
N LYS A 240 2.10 9.65 9.52
CA LYS A 240 3.50 9.64 9.09
C LYS A 240 4.12 8.24 9.20
N ALA A 241 3.80 7.49 10.25
CA ALA A 241 4.26 6.12 10.46
C ALA A 241 3.82 5.16 9.34
N VAL A 242 2.63 5.36 8.78
CA VAL A 242 2.02 4.49 7.77
C VAL A 242 2.39 4.90 6.34
N TYR A 243 2.44 6.20 6.06
CA TYR A 243 2.70 6.70 4.71
C TYR A 243 4.17 7.02 4.45
N ALA A 244 4.99 7.09 5.51
CA ALA A 244 6.32 7.71 5.47
C ALA A 244 6.31 9.13 4.88
N GLU A 245 5.19 9.84 5.07
CA GLU A 245 4.97 11.19 4.57
C GLU A 245 4.07 11.98 5.52
N ASP A 246 4.22 13.31 5.51
CA ASP A 246 3.42 14.22 6.33
C ASP A 246 1.95 14.25 5.89
N ALA A 247 1.04 14.33 6.87
CA ALA A 247 -0.41 14.34 6.68
C ALA A 247 -0.86 15.51 5.77
N GLU A 248 -0.09 16.59 5.74
CA GLU A 248 -0.31 17.78 4.93
C GLU A 248 -0.17 17.52 3.43
N SER A 249 0.56 16.48 3.03
CA SER A 249 0.85 16.15 1.63
C SER A 249 -0.11 15.11 1.03
N ILE A 250 -0.95 14.48 1.85
CA ILE A 250 -1.76 13.32 1.48
C ILE A 250 -3.23 13.72 1.45
N SER A 251 -3.95 13.33 0.40
CA SER A 251 -5.40 13.51 0.27
C SER A 251 -6.16 12.83 1.40
N PHE A 252 -7.18 13.50 1.96
CA PHE A 252 -8.04 12.86 2.95
C PHE A 252 -8.89 11.74 2.34
N LEU A 253 -9.26 11.85 1.05
CA LEU A 253 -9.92 10.76 0.33
C LEU A 253 -9.03 9.51 0.24
N ASP A 254 -7.72 9.69 0.04
CA ASP A 254 -6.75 8.58 -0.02
C ASP A 254 -6.70 7.79 1.30
N LEU A 255 -6.73 8.50 2.43
CA LEU A 255 -6.84 7.87 3.75
C LEU A 255 -8.14 7.07 3.87
N LEU A 256 -9.28 7.65 3.48
CA LEU A 256 -10.57 6.97 3.57
C LEU A 256 -10.61 5.71 2.69
N ALA A 257 -10.05 5.77 1.48
CA ALA A 257 -9.93 4.65 0.57
C ALA A 257 -9.01 3.55 1.15
N THR A 258 -7.88 3.94 1.73
CA THR A 258 -6.94 3.03 2.40
C THR A 258 -7.60 2.31 3.57
N VAL A 259 -8.33 3.03 4.42
CA VAL A 259 -9.08 2.44 5.53
C VAL A 259 -10.18 1.51 5.03
N ALA A 260 -10.90 1.89 3.96
CA ALA A 260 -11.91 1.03 3.35
C ALA A 260 -11.30 -0.28 2.80
N GLY A 261 -10.16 -0.18 2.12
CA GLY A 261 -9.40 -1.32 1.59
C GLY A 261 -8.80 -2.23 2.67
N ALA A 262 -8.58 -1.71 3.88
CA ALA A 262 -8.17 -2.47 5.05
C ALA A 262 -9.36 -2.94 5.92
N GLY A 263 -10.59 -3.02 5.37
CA GLY A 263 -11.75 -3.56 6.08
C GLY A 263 -12.54 -2.54 6.91
N GLY A 264 -12.30 -1.24 6.72
CA GLY A 264 -13.11 -0.15 7.29
C GLY A 264 -12.81 0.20 8.74
N ASP A 265 -11.63 -0.19 9.24
CA ASP A 265 -11.14 0.14 10.57
C ASP A 265 -9.72 0.69 10.50
N ILE A 266 -9.55 1.97 10.85
CA ILE A 266 -8.27 2.67 10.77
C ILE A 266 -7.19 2.04 11.67
N GLU A 267 -7.58 1.39 12.77
CA GLU A 267 -6.62 0.73 13.66
C GLU A 267 -5.91 -0.45 12.99
N GLN A 268 -6.54 -1.09 11.99
CA GLN A 268 -5.87 -2.13 11.20
C GLN A 268 -4.67 -1.58 10.44
N VAL A 269 -4.73 -0.31 10.04
CA VAL A 269 -3.67 0.36 9.29
C VAL A 269 -2.67 1.01 10.24
N LEU A 270 -3.13 1.68 11.30
CA LEU A 270 -2.28 2.47 12.19
C LEU A 270 -1.54 1.65 13.26
N SER A 271 -2.16 0.58 13.77
CA SER A 271 -1.75 -0.05 15.03
C SER A 271 -1.53 -1.56 14.92
N ASP A 272 -2.39 -2.27 14.18
CA ASP A 272 -2.37 -3.75 14.18
C ASP A 272 -1.44 -4.34 13.10
N ALA A 273 -0.98 -3.52 12.15
CA ALA A 273 -0.15 -3.95 11.03
C ALA A 273 1.24 -4.46 11.45
N GLN A 274 1.72 -4.14 12.66
CA GLN A 274 3.10 -4.41 13.12
C GLN A 274 3.26 -5.64 14.02
N THR A 275 2.31 -6.57 14.01
CA THR A 275 2.24 -7.66 15.02
C THR A 275 3.09 -8.89 14.72
N THR A 276 3.23 -9.28 13.45
CA THR A 276 3.88 -10.53 13.04
C THR A 276 5.10 -10.27 12.16
N ARG A 277 6.18 -11.02 12.40
CA ARG A 277 7.43 -11.03 11.60
C ARG A 277 7.75 -12.45 11.13
N ILE A 278 8.63 -12.57 10.14
CA ILE A 278 9.07 -13.85 9.57
C ILE A 278 10.48 -14.16 10.07
N VAL A 279 10.69 -15.34 10.65
CA VAL A 279 11.97 -15.75 11.25
C VAL A 279 13.12 -15.66 10.25
N GLN A 280 12.88 -16.08 9.00
CA GLN A 280 13.86 -16.04 7.90
C GLN A 280 13.87 -14.71 7.14
N GLY A 281 13.07 -13.74 7.58
CA GLY A 281 12.91 -12.43 6.96
C GLY A 281 11.92 -12.40 5.78
N PRO A 282 11.28 -11.26 5.52
CA PRO A 282 10.29 -11.06 4.46
C PRO A 282 10.83 -11.23 3.03
N GLN A 283 12.13 -11.02 2.78
CA GLN A 283 12.73 -11.24 1.47
C GLN A 283 12.70 -12.73 1.11
N SER A 284 12.75 -13.62 2.10
CA SER A 284 12.71 -15.07 1.88
C SER A 284 11.44 -15.55 1.15
N ILE A 285 10.33 -14.81 1.21
CA ILE A 285 9.14 -15.11 0.40
C ILE A 285 9.50 -15.04 -1.09
N SER A 286 10.17 -13.97 -1.50
CA SER A 286 10.59 -13.74 -2.87
C SER A 286 11.68 -14.72 -3.30
N GLU A 287 12.61 -15.05 -2.41
CA GLU A 287 13.65 -16.05 -2.67
C GLU A 287 13.05 -17.45 -2.90
N ARG A 288 12.07 -17.87 -2.08
CA ARG A 288 11.41 -19.18 -2.23
C ARG A 288 10.50 -19.23 -3.44
N LEU A 289 9.82 -18.13 -3.80
CA LEU A 289 9.09 -18.05 -5.07
C LEU A 289 10.04 -18.12 -6.27
N ALA A 290 11.16 -17.41 -6.22
CA ALA A 290 12.17 -17.45 -7.27
C ALA A 290 12.73 -18.87 -7.47
N ALA A 291 12.98 -19.60 -6.38
CA ALA A 291 13.47 -20.98 -6.41
C ALA A 291 12.45 -22.00 -6.96
N ARG A 292 11.15 -21.66 -7.00
CA ARG A 292 10.11 -22.49 -7.63
C ARG A 292 10.07 -22.34 -9.15
N LEU A 293 10.60 -21.24 -9.68
CA LEU A 293 10.62 -21.00 -11.11
C LEU A 293 11.75 -21.79 -11.78
N PRO A 294 11.53 -22.29 -13.02
CA PRO A 294 12.58 -22.97 -13.78
C PRO A 294 13.85 -22.12 -13.95
N ASP A 295 14.99 -22.81 -14.05
CA ASP A 295 16.28 -22.16 -14.24
C ASP A 295 16.27 -21.22 -15.45
N GLY A 296 16.78 -20.02 -15.22
CA GLY A 296 16.86 -18.98 -16.23
C GLY A 296 15.54 -18.30 -16.59
N VAL A 297 14.45 -18.53 -15.87
CA VAL A 297 13.24 -17.69 -15.96
C VAL A 297 13.51 -16.28 -15.45
N ILE A 298 14.32 -16.11 -14.41
CA ILE A 298 14.69 -14.80 -13.87
C ILE A 298 16.00 -14.32 -14.51
N ARG A 299 16.04 -13.04 -14.86
CA ARG A 299 17.24 -12.31 -15.28
C ARG A 299 17.41 -11.07 -14.40
N LEU A 300 18.41 -11.12 -13.53
CA LEU A 300 18.83 -10.01 -12.67
C LEU A 300 19.71 -9.03 -13.46
N ASN A 301 19.91 -7.83 -12.93
CA ASN A 301 20.65 -6.73 -13.58
C ASN A 301 20.11 -6.40 -14.99
N GLN A 302 18.79 -6.45 -15.15
CA GLN A 302 18.07 -6.14 -16.38
C GLN A 302 17.09 -4.99 -16.15
N LYS A 303 17.61 -3.75 -16.08
CA LYS A 303 16.76 -2.56 -16.01
C LYS A 303 16.08 -2.37 -17.37
N VAL A 304 14.76 -2.52 -17.41
CA VAL A 304 13.96 -2.24 -18.62
C VAL A 304 13.93 -0.74 -18.90
N LEU A 305 14.18 -0.37 -20.16
CA LEU A 305 14.11 1.01 -20.65
C LEU A 305 12.90 1.22 -21.55
N ASN A 306 12.66 0.29 -22.48
CA ASN A 306 11.64 0.46 -23.50
C ASN A 306 10.68 -0.74 -23.53
N VAL A 307 9.39 -0.43 -23.70
CA VAL A 307 8.31 -1.39 -23.96
C VAL A 307 7.61 -0.94 -25.24
N HIS A 308 8.01 -1.51 -26.36
CA HIS A 308 7.53 -1.12 -27.68
C HIS A 308 6.71 -2.25 -28.28
N ARG A 309 5.57 -1.94 -28.87
CA ARG A 309 4.82 -2.86 -29.71
C ARG A 309 5.62 -3.06 -31.00
N ALA A 310 5.91 -4.30 -31.36
CA ALA A 310 6.52 -4.64 -32.63
C ALA A 310 5.65 -4.05 -33.76
N LYS A 311 6.30 -3.46 -34.76
CA LYS A 311 5.61 -2.99 -35.97
C LYS A 311 5.14 -4.22 -36.74
N ASP A 312 3.87 -4.58 -36.63
CA ASP A 312 3.30 -5.60 -37.51
C ASP A 312 2.90 -4.96 -38.84
N ASP A 313 3.34 -5.60 -39.94
CA ASP A 313 2.68 -5.50 -41.22
C ASP A 313 1.17 -5.75 -41.01
N VAL A 314 0.38 -4.83 -41.52
CA VAL A 314 -1.05 -4.64 -41.26
C VAL A 314 -1.87 -5.93 -41.51
N ALA A 315 -2.47 -6.53 -40.48
CA ALA A 315 -3.75 -7.28 -40.63
C ALA A 315 -4.52 -7.65 -39.35
N SER A 316 -3.90 -7.83 -38.17
CA SER A 316 -4.66 -8.22 -36.96
C SER A 316 -4.13 -7.51 -35.71
N ALA A 317 -4.96 -6.64 -35.11
CA ALA A 317 -4.60 -5.92 -33.89
C ALA A 317 -4.45 -6.85 -32.65
N GLU A 318 -4.73 -8.14 -32.79
CA GLU A 318 -4.93 -9.12 -31.72
C GLU A 318 -3.73 -10.08 -31.51
N GLU A 319 -2.73 -10.10 -32.42
CA GLU A 319 -1.49 -10.89 -32.30
C GLU A 319 -0.26 -10.02 -31.92
N ALA A 320 -0.50 -8.86 -31.30
CA ALA A 320 0.52 -7.86 -31.01
C ALA A 320 1.68 -8.38 -30.14
N VAL A 321 2.86 -8.52 -30.72
CA VAL A 321 4.08 -8.83 -29.97
C VAL A 321 4.67 -7.54 -29.39
N TYR A 322 5.03 -7.54 -28.11
CA TYR A 322 5.83 -6.49 -27.49
C TYR A 322 7.30 -6.86 -27.52
N GLU A 323 8.15 -5.87 -27.79
CA GLU A 323 9.58 -5.91 -27.63
C GLU A 323 9.98 -5.09 -26.39
N VAL A 324 10.59 -5.76 -25.42
CA VAL A 324 11.09 -5.18 -24.18
C VAL A 324 12.61 -5.15 -24.24
N SER A 325 13.20 -3.96 -24.09
CA SER A 325 14.66 -3.79 -24.11
C SER A 325 15.22 -3.24 -22.80
N THR A 326 16.42 -3.69 -22.46
CA THR A 326 17.09 -3.38 -21.19
C THR A 326 18.30 -2.46 -21.38
N THR A 327 18.79 -1.87 -20.29
CA THR A 327 20.05 -1.09 -20.30
C THR A 327 21.25 -1.88 -20.78
N GLU A 328 21.23 -3.20 -20.60
CA GLU A 328 22.30 -4.12 -21.01
C GLU A 328 22.20 -4.54 -22.48
N GLY A 329 21.32 -3.92 -23.25
CA GLY A 329 21.12 -4.23 -24.68
C GLY A 329 20.47 -5.58 -24.93
N GLN A 330 19.80 -6.17 -23.94
CA GLN A 330 19.02 -7.39 -24.13
C GLN A 330 17.62 -7.05 -24.66
N HIS A 331 17.09 -7.91 -25.53
CA HIS A 331 15.78 -7.75 -26.15
C HIS A 331 14.94 -9.01 -25.93
N PHE A 332 13.70 -8.82 -25.48
CA PHE A 332 12.75 -9.89 -25.21
C PHE A 332 11.45 -9.62 -25.95
N LYS A 333 10.95 -10.63 -26.66
CA LYS A 333 9.67 -10.53 -27.38
C LYS A 333 8.63 -11.43 -26.72
N ALA A 334 7.46 -10.87 -26.46
CA ALA A 334 6.33 -11.63 -25.91
C ALA A 334 4.99 -10.97 -26.28
N PRO A 335 3.91 -11.74 -26.46
CA PRO A 335 2.58 -11.19 -26.72
C PRO A 335 2.00 -10.44 -25.50
N VAL A 336 2.51 -10.71 -24.29
CA VAL A 336 2.03 -10.09 -23.05
C VAL A 336 3.20 -9.54 -22.22
N VAL A 337 3.00 -8.34 -21.67
CA VAL A 337 3.94 -7.72 -20.72
C VAL A 337 3.22 -7.35 -19.43
N ILE A 338 3.81 -7.69 -18.28
CA ILE A 338 3.36 -7.27 -16.95
C ILE A 338 4.35 -6.25 -16.39
N VAL A 339 3.85 -5.06 -16.06
CA VAL A 339 4.61 -3.97 -15.44
C VAL A 339 4.31 -3.96 -13.95
N THR A 340 5.33 -4.21 -13.12
CA THR A 340 5.21 -4.22 -11.65
C THR A 340 6.03 -3.16 -10.87
N PRO A 341 6.96 -2.37 -11.47
CA PRO A 341 7.67 -1.34 -10.71
C PRO A 341 6.74 -0.24 -10.17
N PRO A 342 7.17 0.49 -9.13
CA PRO A 342 6.49 1.70 -8.66
C PRO A 342 6.18 2.70 -9.79
N ARG A 343 5.04 3.41 -9.69
CA ARG A 343 4.57 4.38 -10.69
C ARG A 343 5.62 5.43 -11.11
N PRO A 344 6.46 5.98 -10.20
CA PRO A 344 7.54 6.89 -10.60
C PRO A 344 8.57 6.26 -11.55
N LEU A 345 8.82 4.95 -11.45
CA LEU A 345 9.72 4.23 -12.36
C LEU A 345 9.05 3.88 -13.68
N ILE A 346 7.75 3.56 -13.66
CA ILE A 346 6.99 3.37 -14.90
C ILE A 346 7.06 4.66 -15.74
N CYS A 347 6.95 5.84 -15.11
CA CYS A 347 7.08 7.13 -15.79
C CYS A 347 8.44 7.38 -16.47
N GLN A 348 9.48 6.59 -16.14
CA GLN A 348 10.82 6.70 -16.72
C GLN A 348 11.04 5.73 -17.90
N MET A 349 10.11 4.82 -18.17
CA MET A 349 10.17 3.90 -19.30
C MET A 349 9.59 4.55 -20.55
N ASP A 350 10.14 4.21 -21.72
CA ASP A 350 9.57 4.61 -23.01
C ASP A 350 8.55 3.57 -23.48
N PHE A 351 7.31 4.01 -23.68
CA PHE A 351 6.21 3.18 -24.19
C PHE A 351 5.85 3.59 -25.61
N GLN A 352 5.82 2.62 -26.52
CA GLN A 352 5.36 2.82 -27.90
C GLN A 352 4.31 1.74 -28.24
N PRO A 353 3.04 2.07 -28.51
CA PRO A 353 2.46 3.41 -28.46
C PRO A 353 2.52 4.01 -27.03
N PRO A 354 2.47 5.35 -26.89
CA PRO A 354 2.41 5.99 -25.59
C PRO A 354 1.24 5.46 -24.74
N LEU A 355 1.44 5.41 -23.42
CA LEU A 355 0.35 5.12 -22.50
C LEU A 355 -0.77 6.18 -22.64
N PRO A 356 -2.04 5.80 -22.37
CA PRO A 356 -3.15 6.75 -22.36
C PRO A 356 -2.84 7.99 -21.52
N SER A 357 -3.23 9.16 -22.01
CA SER A 357 -2.87 10.44 -21.40
C SER A 357 -3.33 10.56 -19.95
N GLY A 358 -4.55 10.10 -19.64
CA GLY A 358 -5.08 10.08 -18.27
C GLY A 358 -4.21 9.24 -17.33
N LEU A 359 -3.85 8.02 -17.76
CA LEU A 359 -3.04 7.10 -16.97
C LEU A 359 -1.64 7.66 -16.67
N ILE A 360 -0.93 8.17 -17.68
CA ILE A 360 0.43 8.70 -17.46
C ILE A 360 0.42 10.00 -16.66
N GLN A 361 -0.61 10.83 -16.80
CA GLN A 361 -0.78 12.04 -15.99
C GLN A 361 -1.09 11.67 -14.53
N TYR A 362 -1.90 10.64 -14.30
CA TYR A 362 -2.14 10.09 -12.97
C TYR A 362 -0.83 9.59 -12.35
N TYR A 363 -0.07 8.73 -13.01
CA TYR A 363 1.18 8.14 -12.48
C TYR A 363 2.23 9.20 -12.11
N ARG A 364 2.36 10.25 -12.92
CA ARG A 364 3.29 11.37 -12.64
C ARG A 364 2.94 12.16 -11.37
N ARG A 365 1.73 12.00 -10.83
CA ARG A 365 1.24 12.64 -9.61
C ARG A 365 1.17 11.66 -8.43
N GLN A 366 1.84 10.52 -8.51
CA GLN A 366 1.90 9.49 -7.47
C GLN A 366 3.32 9.37 -6.89
N PRO A 367 3.73 10.30 -6.01
CA PRO A 367 5.02 10.20 -5.32
C PRO A 367 5.07 8.97 -4.39
N MET A 368 6.30 8.54 -4.08
CA MET A 368 6.57 7.63 -2.96
C MET A 368 6.83 8.44 -1.69
N GLY A 369 6.52 7.87 -0.53
CA GLY A 369 6.94 8.46 0.76
C GLY A 369 8.46 8.43 0.94
N SER A 370 8.93 9.09 2.00
CA SER A 370 10.35 9.35 2.24
C SER A 370 10.80 8.72 3.55
N VAL A 371 11.51 7.60 3.48
CA VAL A 371 11.94 6.83 4.66
C VAL A 371 13.42 6.47 4.63
N ILE A 372 14.08 6.67 5.76
CA ILE A 372 15.38 6.09 6.09
C ILE A 372 15.17 5.18 7.29
N LYS A 373 15.64 3.95 7.17
CA LYS A 373 15.56 2.94 8.21
C LYS A 373 16.96 2.69 8.75
N PHE A 374 17.13 2.93 10.04
CA PHE A 374 18.35 2.57 10.75
C PHE A 374 18.11 1.30 11.56
N ASN A 375 19.04 0.36 11.50
CA ASN A 375 19.04 -0.81 12.39
C ASN A 375 20.32 -0.75 13.24
N ILE A 376 20.13 -0.59 14.56
CA ILE A 376 21.22 -0.48 15.52
C ILE A 376 21.33 -1.82 16.25
N VAL A 377 22.44 -2.50 16.04
CA VAL A 377 22.70 -3.86 16.52
C VAL A 377 23.53 -3.82 17.78
N TYR A 378 23.18 -4.68 18.73
CA TYR A 378 23.81 -4.85 20.04
C TYR A 378 24.03 -6.34 20.32
N SER A 379 24.91 -6.65 21.26
CA SER A 379 25.16 -8.03 21.71
C SER A 379 23.98 -8.68 22.42
N SER A 380 23.01 -7.89 22.90
CA SER A 380 21.75 -8.37 23.49
C SER A 380 20.71 -7.24 23.51
N PRO A 381 19.40 -7.55 23.59
CA PRO A 381 18.35 -6.54 23.68
C PRO A 381 18.25 -5.96 25.10
N PHE A 382 19.24 -5.15 25.50
CA PHE A 382 19.38 -4.64 26.88
C PHE A 382 18.16 -3.85 27.38
N TRP A 383 17.39 -3.22 26.49
CA TRP A 383 16.17 -2.49 26.84
C TRP A 383 15.09 -3.42 27.41
N ARG A 384 15.02 -4.68 26.96
CA ARG A 384 14.10 -5.67 27.53
C ARG A 384 14.39 -5.92 29.00
N ALA A 385 15.67 -6.04 29.36
CA ALA A 385 16.10 -6.19 30.75
C ALA A 385 15.82 -4.93 31.59
N ALA A 386 15.80 -3.75 30.96
CA ALA A 386 15.38 -2.49 31.58
C ALA A 386 13.85 -2.32 31.66
N GLY A 387 13.06 -3.32 31.26
CA GLY A 387 11.60 -3.27 31.28
C GLY A 387 10.99 -2.41 30.17
N LEU A 388 11.73 -2.14 29.09
CA LEU A 388 11.29 -1.35 27.94
C LEU A 388 10.93 -2.26 26.75
N SER A 389 9.94 -1.83 25.97
CA SER A 389 9.50 -2.53 24.75
C SER A 389 10.42 -2.32 23.55
N GLY A 390 11.30 -1.31 23.61
CA GLY A 390 12.04 -0.82 22.44
C GLY A 390 11.22 0.12 21.54
N ALA A 391 9.92 0.25 21.79
CA ALA A 391 9.05 1.14 21.05
C ALA A 391 9.17 2.58 21.54
N MET A 392 9.27 3.52 20.60
CA MET A 392 9.29 4.96 20.89
C MET A 392 8.51 5.74 19.86
N ILE A 393 7.79 6.77 20.32
CA ILE A 393 7.12 7.76 19.49
C ILE A 393 7.67 9.16 19.85
N ASN A 394 8.15 9.90 18.85
CA ASN A 394 8.70 11.23 19.04
C ASN A 394 7.90 12.27 18.25
N ALA A 395 7.14 13.10 18.97
CA ALA A 395 6.36 14.20 18.43
C ALA A 395 7.18 15.49 18.20
N ASP A 396 8.43 15.57 18.68
CA ASP A 396 9.29 16.71 18.37
C ASP A 396 9.85 16.58 16.95
N GLU A 397 9.33 17.44 16.09
CA GLU A 397 9.69 17.52 14.70
C GLU A 397 11.15 17.92 14.46
N THR A 398 11.86 18.51 15.42
CA THR A 398 13.27 18.91 15.23
C THR A 398 14.24 17.75 15.36
N SER A 399 13.82 16.64 15.98
CA SER A 399 14.65 15.46 16.21
C SER A 399 14.75 14.55 14.96
N PRO A 400 15.88 13.83 14.80
CA PRO A 400 16.12 12.98 13.64
C PRO A 400 15.13 11.80 13.57
N VAL A 401 14.86 11.09 14.67
CA VAL A 401 14.09 9.83 14.65
C VAL A 401 12.67 10.06 15.13
N GLN A 402 11.69 9.57 14.38
CA GLN A 402 10.27 9.69 14.73
C GLN A 402 9.75 8.48 15.49
N LEU A 403 10.22 7.28 15.12
CA LEU A 403 9.73 6.02 15.68
C LEU A 403 10.87 5.04 15.89
N THR A 404 10.79 4.25 16.96
CA THR A 404 11.60 3.03 17.10
C THR A 404 10.73 1.84 17.45
N TYR A 405 11.24 0.65 17.16
CA TYR A 405 10.70 -0.63 17.62
C TYR A 405 11.83 -1.61 17.93
N ASP A 406 11.54 -2.62 18.75
CA ASP A 406 12.39 -3.80 18.86
C ASP A 406 12.35 -4.59 17.55
N ASN A 407 13.52 -4.73 16.92
CA ASN A 407 13.73 -5.50 15.70
C ASN A 407 14.62 -6.74 15.93
N SER A 408 14.83 -7.14 17.18
CA SER A 408 15.70 -8.27 17.53
C SER A 408 15.17 -9.56 16.90
N PRO A 409 16.05 -10.49 16.50
CA PRO A 409 15.65 -11.80 16.00
C PRO A 409 14.84 -12.60 17.05
N ALA A 410 14.12 -13.62 16.59
CA ALA A 410 13.24 -14.44 17.43
C ALA A 410 13.98 -15.10 18.62
N ASP A 411 15.24 -15.47 18.44
CA ASP A 411 16.07 -16.09 19.48
C ASP A 411 16.69 -15.09 20.46
N ALA A 412 16.52 -13.78 20.21
CA ALA A 412 17.05 -12.68 21.00
C ALA A 412 18.57 -12.72 21.26
N LYS A 413 19.34 -13.46 20.45
CA LYS A 413 20.82 -13.50 20.57
C LYS A 413 21.48 -12.17 20.25
N HIS A 414 20.84 -11.36 19.40
CA HIS A 414 21.22 -9.99 19.11
C HIS A 414 20.11 -9.05 19.55
N GLY A 415 20.47 -7.90 20.11
CA GLY A 415 19.52 -6.80 20.26
C GLY A 415 19.52 -5.97 18.99
N VAL A 416 18.35 -5.70 18.41
CA VAL A 416 18.25 -4.72 17.32
C VAL A 416 17.16 -3.69 17.63
N ILE A 417 17.51 -2.40 17.60
CA ILE A 417 16.52 -1.32 17.53
C ILE A 417 16.42 -0.88 16.08
N VAL A 418 15.22 -0.94 15.52
CA VAL A 418 14.92 -0.24 14.27
C VAL A 418 14.49 1.19 14.60
N ALA A 419 15.05 2.16 13.90
CA ALA A 419 14.74 3.58 14.01
C ALA A 419 14.32 4.14 12.65
N PHE A 420 13.19 4.85 12.60
CA PHE A 420 12.63 5.42 11.38
C PHE A 420 12.78 6.95 11.35
N VAL A 421 13.29 7.44 10.23
CA VAL A 421 13.30 8.85 9.85
C VAL A 421 12.37 9.00 8.64
N LEU A 422 11.32 9.83 8.75
CA LEU A 422 10.13 9.79 7.87
C LEU A 422 9.74 11.16 7.30
N GLY A 423 9.13 11.20 6.12
CA GLY A 423 8.55 12.39 5.49
C GLY A 423 9.52 13.56 5.34
N ASN A 424 9.05 14.76 5.67
CA ASN A 424 9.88 15.98 5.67
C ASN A 424 11.09 15.86 6.59
N ASN A 425 10.99 15.11 7.70
CA ASN A 425 12.12 14.91 8.60
C ASN A 425 13.26 14.18 7.89
N SER A 426 12.99 13.15 7.08
CA SER A 426 14.05 12.43 6.35
C SER A 426 14.71 13.29 5.28
N ARG A 427 13.93 14.08 4.53
CA ARG A 427 14.47 15.03 3.56
C ARG A 427 15.39 16.06 4.21
N ARG A 428 14.94 16.68 5.32
CA ARG A 428 15.76 17.65 6.06
C ARG A 428 16.99 16.99 6.68
N PHE A 429 16.83 15.80 7.26
CA PHE A 429 17.92 15.06 7.90
C PHE A 429 19.03 14.71 6.90
N LEU A 430 18.68 14.25 5.69
CA LEU A 430 19.64 13.99 4.61
C LEU A 430 20.35 15.26 4.14
N HIS A 431 19.61 16.35 3.98
CA HIS A 431 20.21 17.62 3.56
C HIS A 431 21.19 18.17 4.61
N GLN A 432 20.85 18.06 5.90
CA GLN A 432 21.71 18.52 7.00
C GLN A 432 22.89 17.59 7.26
N ASN A 433 22.75 16.29 6.97
CA ASN A 433 23.75 15.27 7.24
C ASN A 433 24.00 14.44 5.96
N PRO A 434 24.71 15.00 4.95
CA PRO A 434 24.94 14.31 3.69
C PRO A 434 25.86 13.09 3.83
N ASP A 435 26.74 13.09 4.82
CA ASP A 435 27.63 11.98 5.15
C ASP A 435 26.91 10.87 5.94
N ALA A 436 27.11 9.61 5.55
CA ALA A 436 26.43 8.46 6.13
C ALA A 436 26.87 8.17 7.58
N ASP A 437 28.15 8.31 7.88
CA ASP A 437 28.66 8.00 9.22
C ASP A 437 28.21 9.08 10.23
N THR A 438 28.14 10.34 9.81
CA THR A 438 27.52 11.43 10.57
C THR A 438 26.05 11.14 10.88
N ARG A 439 25.28 10.63 9.91
CA ARG A 439 23.88 10.23 10.14
C ARG A 439 23.76 9.11 11.16
N LYS A 440 24.55 8.05 11.00
CA LYS A 440 24.58 6.91 11.93
C LYS A 440 24.92 7.35 13.34
N GLN A 441 25.93 8.20 13.51
CA GLN A 441 26.33 8.74 14.81
C GLN A 441 25.22 9.60 15.41
N THR A 442 24.60 10.49 14.62
CA THR A 442 23.50 11.35 15.10
C THR A 442 22.31 10.53 15.60
N VAL A 443 21.96 9.45 14.89
CA VAL A 443 20.90 8.52 15.32
C VAL A 443 21.31 7.78 16.60
N LEU A 444 22.55 7.31 16.68
CA LEU A 444 23.06 6.61 17.86
C LEU A 444 23.03 7.51 19.10
N ASP A 445 23.54 8.73 18.99
CA ASP A 445 23.55 9.74 20.06
C ASP A 445 22.13 10.04 20.53
N PHE A 446 21.17 10.17 19.59
CA PHE A 446 19.77 10.34 19.93
C PHE A 446 19.22 9.15 20.73
N LEU A 447 19.51 7.91 20.33
CA LEU A 447 19.08 6.73 21.06
C LEU A 447 19.68 6.64 22.47
N VAL A 448 20.92 7.10 22.67
CA VAL A 448 21.54 7.19 24.01
C VAL A 448 20.73 8.10 24.95
N THR A 449 20.15 9.19 24.43
CA THR A 449 19.29 10.07 25.24
C THR A 449 17.99 9.40 25.70
N LEU A 450 17.56 8.34 25.02
CA LEU A 450 16.29 7.66 25.27
C LEU A 450 16.46 6.36 26.06
N PHE A 451 17.42 5.52 25.63
CA PHE A 451 17.65 4.18 26.17
C PHE A 451 18.83 4.12 27.15
N GLY A 452 19.53 5.24 27.37
CA GLY A 452 20.64 5.36 28.30
C GLY A 452 22.00 4.97 27.72
N PRO A 453 23.07 4.98 28.54
CA PRO A 453 24.45 4.80 28.08
C PRO A 453 24.73 3.46 27.37
N GLU A 454 23.98 2.41 27.68
CA GLU A 454 24.14 1.09 27.02
C GLU A 454 23.85 1.17 25.51
N ALA A 455 23.01 2.11 25.06
CA ALA A 455 22.75 2.34 23.64
C ALA A 455 24.00 2.83 22.87
N SER A 456 25.03 3.33 23.55
CA SER A 456 26.29 3.72 22.89
C SER A 456 27.14 2.52 22.46
N LYS A 457 26.86 1.32 23.00
CA LYS A 457 27.63 0.09 22.77
C LYS A 457 27.12 -0.71 21.58
N ALA A 458 26.69 -0.02 20.51
CA ALA A 458 26.26 -0.67 19.29
C ALA A 458 27.44 -1.41 18.63
N THR A 459 27.22 -2.67 18.25
CA THR A 459 28.18 -3.45 17.47
C THR A 459 28.13 -3.10 15.99
N LYS A 460 26.98 -2.66 15.49
CA LYS A 460 26.78 -2.22 14.11
C LYS A 460 25.66 -1.18 14.03
N VAL A 461 25.86 -0.17 13.19
CA VAL A 461 24.80 0.78 12.80
C VAL A 461 24.60 0.68 11.30
N LEU A 462 23.43 0.20 10.90
CA LEU A 462 23.06 -0.01 9.51
C LEU A 462 22.10 1.08 9.07
N GLU A 463 22.26 1.55 7.85
CA GLU A 463 21.38 2.54 7.23
C GLU A 463 20.82 1.96 5.93
N MET A 464 19.50 2.02 5.76
CA MET A 464 18.83 1.84 4.48
C MET A 464 18.05 3.10 4.14
N ASN A 465 18.59 3.87 3.19
CA ASN A 465 17.91 5.03 2.65
C ASN A 465 17.08 4.64 1.42
N TRP A 466 15.77 4.46 1.62
CA TRP A 466 14.85 4.09 0.54
C TRP A 466 14.62 5.21 -0.48
N THR A 467 14.88 6.47 -0.12
CA THR A 467 14.75 7.61 -1.05
C THR A 467 15.83 7.62 -2.13
N LEU A 468 16.98 7.00 -1.85
CA LEU A 468 18.10 6.86 -2.78
C LEU A 468 18.17 5.47 -3.42
N ALA A 469 17.26 4.55 -3.06
CA ALA A 469 17.18 3.23 -3.69
C ALA A 469 16.69 3.39 -5.14
N PRO A 470 17.55 3.12 -6.15
CA PRO A 470 17.30 3.54 -7.54
C PRO A 470 16.06 2.90 -8.16
N TYR A 471 15.66 1.72 -7.67
CA TYR A 471 14.52 0.96 -8.19
C TYR A 471 13.35 0.84 -7.20
N ALA A 472 13.35 1.66 -6.14
CA ALA A 472 12.19 1.84 -5.25
C ALA A 472 11.73 3.31 -5.20
N THR A 473 12.66 4.26 -5.34
CA THR A 473 12.43 5.73 -5.39
C THR A 473 11.82 6.35 -4.13
N GLY A 474 11.69 5.56 -3.06
CA GLY A 474 11.08 5.93 -1.79
C GLY A 474 10.42 4.72 -1.12
N GLY A 475 9.56 4.98 -0.15
CA GLY A 475 8.80 3.94 0.55
C GLY A 475 7.69 4.54 1.43
N TYR A 476 6.76 3.75 1.97
CA TYR A 476 6.64 2.31 1.72
C TYR A 476 5.91 2.03 0.40
N GLY A 477 4.81 2.75 0.16
CA GLY A 477 4.05 2.75 -1.09
C GLY A 477 3.87 4.16 -1.65
N SER A 478 3.20 4.27 -2.79
CA SER A 478 2.78 5.56 -3.34
C SER A 478 1.50 6.05 -2.67
N PHE A 479 1.36 7.36 -2.56
CA PHE A 479 0.16 8.02 -2.02
C PHE A 479 -0.41 9.02 -3.02
N ASN A 480 -1.67 9.42 -2.81
CA ASN A 480 -2.32 10.44 -3.62
C ASN A 480 -2.26 11.81 -2.92
N PRO A 481 -1.60 12.82 -3.52
CA PRO A 481 -1.73 14.21 -3.08
C PRO A 481 -3.16 14.74 -3.24
N PRO A 482 -3.52 15.83 -2.51
CA PRO A 482 -4.83 16.45 -2.65
C PRO A 482 -5.20 16.80 -4.10
N GLY A 483 -6.43 16.45 -4.48
CA GLY A 483 -7.05 16.73 -5.78
C GLY A 483 -6.70 15.73 -6.89
N VAL A 484 -5.82 14.76 -6.65
CA VAL A 484 -5.37 13.84 -7.71
C VAL A 484 -6.43 12.78 -8.03
N LEU A 485 -7.07 12.17 -7.03
CA LEU A 485 -8.00 11.05 -7.24
C LEU A 485 -9.25 11.45 -8.04
N THR A 486 -9.69 12.71 -7.88
CA THR A 486 -10.90 13.24 -8.52
C THR A 486 -10.64 14.03 -9.79
N SER A 487 -9.37 14.27 -10.13
CA SER A 487 -8.98 14.93 -11.40
C SER A 487 -9.03 14.02 -12.63
N PHE A 488 -9.16 12.70 -12.42
CA PHE A 488 -9.18 11.69 -13.48
C PHE A 488 -10.35 10.76 -13.26
N GLU A 489 -11.06 10.42 -14.33
CA GLU A 489 -12.14 9.43 -14.26
C GLU A 489 -11.57 8.06 -13.87
N ASP A 490 -12.39 7.21 -13.23
CA ASP A 490 -11.93 5.86 -12.84
C ASP A 490 -11.46 5.05 -14.05
N THR A 491 -12.07 5.24 -15.23
CA THR A 491 -11.66 4.63 -16.50
C THR A 491 -10.28 5.09 -16.97
N GLU A 492 -9.88 6.33 -16.68
CA GLU A 492 -8.58 6.88 -17.02
C GLU A 492 -7.47 6.41 -16.08
N ARG A 493 -7.83 6.13 -14.81
CA ARG A 493 -6.94 5.58 -13.79
C ARG A 493 -6.98 4.05 -13.72
N ASP A 494 -7.76 3.38 -14.56
CA ASP A 494 -7.97 1.93 -14.45
C ASP A 494 -6.72 1.15 -14.87
N GLU A 495 -5.79 1.00 -13.93
CA GLU A 495 -4.60 0.14 -14.04
C GLU A 495 -4.97 -1.34 -14.15
N MET A 496 -6.22 -1.68 -13.82
CA MET A 496 -6.74 -3.02 -13.98
C MET A 496 -7.20 -3.26 -15.42
N SER A 497 -7.54 -2.22 -16.18
CA SER A 497 -7.79 -2.36 -17.61
C SER A 497 -6.46 -2.59 -18.35
N LYS A 498 -6.47 -3.49 -19.34
CA LYS A 498 -5.29 -3.73 -20.17
C LYS A 498 -5.18 -2.62 -21.22
N VAL A 499 -3.97 -2.09 -21.41
CA VAL A 499 -3.66 -1.22 -22.55
C VAL A 499 -3.12 -2.12 -23.66
N GLY A 500 -4.00 -2.67 -24.49
CA GLY A 500 -3.63 -3.75 -25.40
C GLY A 500 -3.39 -5.06 -24.64
N ASN A 501 -2.19 -5.64 -24.71
CA ASN A 501 -1.79 -6.78 -23.88
C ASN A 501 -0.70 -6.40 -22.85
N LEU A 502 -0.68 -5.12 -22.45
CA LEU A 502 0.10 -4.60 -21.33
C LEU A 502 -0.75 -4.61 -20.06
N TYR A 503 -0.25 -5.24 -19.00
CA TYR A 503 -0.91 -5.35 -17.70
C TYR A 503 -0.10 -4.66 -16.61
N PHE A 504 -0.77 -4.04 -15.64
CA PHE A 504 -0.14 -3.42 -14.49
C PHE A 504 -0.45 -4.21 -13.22
N ALA A 505 0.61 -4.55 -12.48
CA ALA A 505 0.53 -5.14 -11.16
C ALA A 505 1.39 -4.35 -10.17
N GLY A 506 1.55 -4.86 -8.96
CA GLY A 506 2.19 -4.16 -7.85
C GLY A 506 1.18 -3.79 -6.78
N ASP A 507 1.67 -3.63 -5.55
CA ASP A 507 0.89 -3.25 -4.37
C ASP A 507 0.01 -2.01 -4.59
N ALA A 508 0.51 -1.02 -5.32
CA ALA A 508 -0.18 0.24 -5.59
C ALA A 508 -1.48 0.06 -6.40
N THR A 509 -1.58 -1.03 -7.15
CA THR A 509 -2.75 -1.37 -7.98
C THR A 509 -3.78 -2.22 -7.22
N SER A 510 -3.52 -2.56 -5.95
CA SER A 510 -4.40 -3.38 -5.13
C SER A 510 -5.47 -2.53 -4.44
N GLU A 511 -6.71 -3.01 -4.44
CA GLU A 511 -7.84 -2.37 -3.73
C GLU A 511 -7.80 -2.66 -2.23
N ILE A 512 -7.09 -3.73 -1.85
CA ILE A 512 -7.01 -4.25 -0.48
C ILE A 512 -5.54 -4.22 -0.08
N TRP A 513 -5.26 -3.65 1.11
CA TRP A 513 -3.89 -3.53 1.65
C TRP A 513 -2.89 -2.92 0.66
N GLN A 514 -3.30 -1.84 -0.03
CA GLN A 514 -2.41 -1.06 -0.89
C GLN A 514 -1.18 -0.59 -0.11
N GLY A 515 0.03 -0.72 -0.68
CA GLY A 515 1.28 -0.38 0.01
C GLY A 515 1.93 -1.54 0.79
N TYR A 516 1.24 -2.67 0.95
CA TYR A 516 1.68 -3.81 1.75
C TYR A 516 2.00 -5.07 0.90
N MET A 517 2.65 -6.05 1.54
CA MET A 517 2.93 -7.36 0.92
C MET A 517 1.65 -8.10 0.50
N GLU A 518 0.59 -8.01 1.30
CA GLU A 518 -0.75 -8.55 0.95
C GLU A 518 -1.26 -7.95 -0.36
N GLY A 519 -1.21 -6.62 -0.51
CA GLY A 519 -1.62 -5.95 -1.76
C GLY A 519 -0.76 -6.36 -2.96
N ALA A 520 0.55 -6.52 -2.78
CA ALA A 520 1.44 -7.00 -3.84
C ALA A 520 1.06 -8.42 -4.31
N LEU A 521 0.79 -9.33 -3.37
CA LEU A 521 0.35 -10.68 -3.63
C LEU A 521 -1.00 -10.71 -4.38
N LEU A 522 -1.99 -9.99 -3.85
CA LEU A 522 -3.34 -9.93 -4.43
C LEU A 522 -3.31 -9.39 -5.87
N SER A 523 -2.54 -8.33 -6.10
CA SER A 523 -2.35 -7.75 -7.43
C SER A 523 -1.71 -8.74 -8.41
N GLY A 524 -0.65 -9.44 -7.98
CA GLY A 524 0.06 -10.42 -8.82
C GLY A 524 -0.85 -11.57 -9.25
N ARG A 525 -1.60 -12.16 -8.31
CA ARG A 525 -2.58 -13.22 -8.58
C ARG A 525 -3.68 -12.74 -9.52
N ARG A 526 -4.25 -11.56 -9.26
CA ARG A 526 -5.32 -10.98 -10.08
C ARG A 526 -4.88 -10.84 -11.54
N VAL A 527 -3.68 -10.32 -11.79
CA VAL A 527 -3.17 -10.14 -13.15
C VAL A 527 -2.86 -11.48 -13.81
N ALA A 528 -2.24 -12.42 -13.09
CA ALA A 528 -1.97 -13.76 -13.61
C ALA A 528 -3.27 -14.48 -14.02
N SER A 529 -4.30 -14.50 -13.16
CA SER A 529 -5.58 -15.14 -13.46
C SER A 529 -6.24 -14.55 -14.71
N ARG A 530 -6.15 -13.22 -14.90
CA ARG A 530 -6.66 -12.58 -16.12
C ARG A 530 -5.91 -13.02 -17.36
N ILE A 531 -4.58 -13.04 -17.31
CA ILE A 531 -3.74 -13.43 -18.45
C ILE A 531 -3.97 -14.90 -18.84
N ILE A 532 -4.06 -15.81 -17.86
CA ILE A 532 -4.32 -17.24 -18.12
C ILE A 532 -5.61 -17.41 -18.96
N SER A 533 -6.65 -16.63 -18.66
CA SER A 533 -7.91 -16.70 -19.42
C SER A 533 -7.80 -16.21 -20.87
N THR A 534 -6.77 -15.43 -21.21
CA THR A 534 -6.56 -14.89 -22.57
C THR A 534 -5.80 -15.82 -23.50
N PHE A 535 -5.06 -16.82 -22.99
CA PHE A 535 -4.33 -17.77 -23.82
C PHE A 535 -5.22 -18.95 -24.25
N GLU A 536 -4.86 -19.54 -25.39
CA GLU A 536 -5.38 -20.85 -25.80
C GLU A 536 -5.01 -21.94 -24.77
N PRO A 537 -5.94 -22.88 -24.49
CA PRO A 537 -5.72 -23.95 -23.52
C PRO A 537 -4.43 -24.74 -23.71
#